data_AF-A0A6G4RGA9-F1
#
_entry.id   AF-A0A6G4RGA9-F1
#
_cell.length_a   1.000
_cell.length_b   1.000
_cell.length_c   1.000
_cell.angle_alpha   90.00
_cell.angle_beta   90.00
_cell.angle_gamma   90.00
#
_symmetry.space_group_name_H-M   'P 1'
#
loop_
_entity.id
_entity.type
_entity.pdbx_description
1 polymer ?
#
loop_
_entity_poly.entity_id
_entity_poly.type
_entity_poly.pdbx_seq_one_letter_code
_entity_poly.pdbx_strand_id
1 'polypeptide(L)' 'MSPPNEDTYQKTLEGIETLTINLLEAVEADSQLDRTTRKRLLERLYTIHAELQPALLTVRWDPPTKDTDGGTTDE' A
#
# COMPACT_ATOMS: atom_id res chain seq x y z
N MET A 1 9.47 22.61 7.17
CA MET A 1 9.19 21.55 6.19
C MET A 1 7.68 21.39 6.14
N SER A 2 7.06 21.57 4.98
CA SER A 2 5.65 21.20 4.82
C SER A 2 5.54 19.68 4.91
N PRO A 3 4.49 19.12 5.54
CA PRO A 3 4.27 17.68 5.52
C PRO A 3 4.19 17.22 4.06
N PRO A 4 4.70 16.02 3.73
CA PRO A 4 4.47 15.46 2.41
C PRO A 4 2.97 15.46 2.12
N ASN A 5 2.58 15.88 0.91
CA ASN A 5 1.19 15.86 0.49
C ASN A 5 0.68 14.42 0.64
N GLU A 6 -0.32 14.22 1.50
CA GLU A 6 -0.89 12.92 1.85
C GLU A 6 -1.31 12.14 0.59
N ASP A 7 -1.90 12.84 -0.39
CA ASP A 7 -2.24 12.29 -1.71
C ASP A 7 -1.03 11.73 -2.46
N THR A 8 0.11 12.41 -2.38
CA THR A 8 1.36 11.98 -3.04
C THR A 8 1.92 10.75 -2.34
N TYR A 9 1.85 10.70 -1.01
CA TYR A 9 2.29 9.56 -0.23
C TYR A 9 1.42 8.33 -0.49
N GLN A 10 0.09 8.49 -0.50
CA GLN A 10 -0.86 7.43 -0.83
C GLN A 10 -0.60 6.85 -2.23
N LYS A 11 -0.54 7.70 -3.26
CA LYS A 11 -0.27 7.28 -4.64
C LYS A 11 1.05 6.53 -4.78
N THR A 12 2.05 6.92 -3.99
CA THR A 12 3.35 6.23 -3.97
C THR A 12 3.19 4.81 -3.42
N LEU A 13 2.50 4.64 -2.29
CA LEU A 13 2.26 3.31 -1.70
C LEU A 13 1.44 2.41 -2.63
N GLU A 14 0.38 2.92 -3.24
CA GLU A 14 -0.44 2.17 -4.22
C GLU A 14 0.35 1.79 -5.47
N GLY A 15 1.26 2.66 -5.92
CA GLY A 15 2.19 2.36 -7.00
C GLY A 15 3.14 1.22 -6.65
N ILE A 16 3.70 1.21 -5.44
CA ILE A 16 4.56 0.11 -4.95
C ILE A 16 3.77 -1.20 -4.84
N GLU A 17 2.50 -1.15 -4.40
CA GLU A 17 1.62 -2.31 -4.32
C GLU A 17 1.43 -2.94 -5.70
N THR A 18 1.07 -2.10 -6.68
CA THR A 18 0.85 -2.52 -8.07
C THR A 18 2.12 -3.15 -8.67
N LEU A 19 3.28 -2.51 -8.48
CA LEU A 19 4.55 -3.04 -8.98
C LEU A 19 4.91 -4.38 -8.34
N THR A 20 4.66 -4.53 -7.03
CA THR A 20 4.95 -5.77 -6.31
C THR A 20 4.07 -6.92 -6.78
N ILE A 21 2.76 -6.66 -7.01
CA ILE A 21 1.83 -7.65 -7.56
C ILE A 21 2.25 -8.06 -8.98
N ASN A 22 2.54 -7.09 -9.85
CA ASN A 22 2.99 -7.39 -11.21
C ASN A 22 4.27 -8.24 -11.23
N LEU A 23 5.20 -8.01 -10.31
CA LEU A 23 6.42 -8.79 -10.18
C LEU A 23 6.15 -10.21 -9.65
N LEU A 24 5.21 -10.38 -8.71
CA LEU A 24 4.79 -11.70 -8.25
C LEU A 24 4.25 -12.52 -9.42
N GLU A 25 3.30 -11.95 -10.17
CA GLU A 25 2.71 -12.60 -11.35
C GLU A 25 3.77 -12.95 -12.40
N ALA A 26 4.71 -12.03 -12.68
CA ALA A 26 5.80 -12.29 -13.62
C ALA A 26 6.72 -13.43 -13.17
N VAL A 27 7.09 -13.47 -11.88
CA VAL A 27 7.95 -14.53 -11.32
C VAL A 27 7.24 -15.89 -11.30
N GLU A 28 5.93 -15.91 -11.05
CA GLU A 28 5.12 -17.14 -11.09
C GLU A 28 4.96 -17.68 -12.52
N ALA A 29 4.78 -16.78 -13.50
CA ALA A 29 4.62 -17.13 -14.91
C ALA A 29 5.96 -17.50 -15.61
N ASP A 30 7.10 -17.04 -15.10
CA ASP A 30 8.40 -17.28 -15.74
C ASP A 30 8.90 -18.72 -15.54
N SER A 31 8.68 -19.56 -16.55
CA SER A 31 9.15 -20.95 -16.61
C SER A 31 10.67 -21.12 -16.74
N GLN A 32 11.40 -20.05 -17.08
CA GLN A 32 12.86 -20.09 -17.24
C GLN A 32 13.62 -19.91 -15.92
N LEU A 33 12.98 -19.36 -14.89
CA LEU A 33 13.58 -19.26 -13.56
C LEU A 33 13.79 -20.63 -12.93
N ASP A 34 15.01 -20.88 -12.46
CA ASP A 34 15.27 -22.05 -11.63
C ASP A 34 14.49 -21.96 -10.32
N ARG A 35 14.19 -23.12 -9.73
CA ARG A 35 13.36 -23.24 -8.53
C ARG A 35 13.89 -22.44 -7.35
N THR A 36 15.21 -22.34 -7.18
CA THR A 36 15.82 -21.64 -6.06
C THR A 36 15.70 -20.14 -6.23
N THR A 37 15.98 -19.63 -7.42
CA THR A 37 15.82 -18.20 -7.75
C THR A 37 14.36 -17.79 -7.65
N ARG A 38 13.44 -18.57 -8.24
CA ARG A 38 12.00 -18.31 -8.13
C ARG A 38 11.55 -18.22 -6.68
N LYS A 39 11.92 -19.21 -5.85
CA LYS A 39 11.57 -19.23 -4.42
C LYS A 39 12.08 -17.98 -3.70
N ARG A 40 13.34 -17.59 -3.91
CA ARG A 40 13.92 -16.39 -3.26
C ARG A 40 13.25 -15.09 -3.71
N LEU A 41 12.89 -14.98 -4.99
CA LEU A 41 12.17 -13.81 -5.50
C LEU A 41 10.78 -13.71 -4.90
N LEU A 42 10.02 -14.82 -4.90
CA LEU A 42 8.69 -14.87 -4.27
C LEU A 42 8.76 -14.51 -2.79
N GLU A 43 9.69 -15.10 -2.02
CA GLU A 43 9.88 -14.79 -0.60
C GLU A 43 10.09 -13.29 -0.37
N ARG A 44 10.98 -12.66 -1.15
CA ARG A 44 11.25 -11.22 -1.04
C ARG A 44 10.05 -10.36 -1.42
N LEU A 45 9.35 -10.70 -2.50
CA LEU A 45 8.17 -9.95 -2.96
C LEU A 45 7.01 -10.08 -1.97
N TYR A 46 6.79 -11.27 -1.39
CA TYR A 46 5.82 -11.46 -0.32
C TYR A 46 6.18 -10.67 0.94
N THR A 47 7.46 -10.57 1.30
CA THR A 47 7.91 -9.69 2.40
C THR A 47 7.59 -8.23 2.12
N ILE A 48 7.93 -7.72 0.93
CA ILE A 48 7.60 -6.33 0.54
C ILE A 48 6.09 -6.09 0.60
N HIS A 49 5.30 -7.02 0.06
CA HIS A 49 3.85 -6.92 0.08
C HIS A 49 3.31 -6.87 1.52
N ALA A 50 3.79 -7.75 2.40
CA ALA A 50 3.38 -7.80 3.80
C ALA A 50 3.77 -6.53 4.59
N GLU A 51 4.94 -5.95 4.32
CA GLU A 51 5.37 -4.69 4.94
C GLU A 51 4.57 -3.47 4.44
N LEU A 52 4.07 -3.53 3.20
CA LEU A 52 3.29 -2.45 2.60
C LEU A 52 1.84 -2.41 3.11
N GLN A 53 1.24 -3.56 3.42
CA GLN A 53 -0.18 -3.65 3.84
C GLN A 53 -0.52 -2.75 5.04
N PRO A 54 0.25 -2.73 6.16
CA PRO A 54 -0.01 -1.83 7.27
C PRO A 54 0.01 -0.34 6.89
N ALA A 55 0.94 0.06 6.01
CA ALA A 55 1.05 1.45 5.57
C ALA A 55 -0.16 1.86 4.72
N LEU A 56 -0.59 1.02 3.79
CA LEU A 56 -1.80 1.24 2.99
C LEU A 56 -3.06 1.27 3.84
N LEU A 57 -3.19 0.37 4.82
CA LEU A 57 -4.33 0.36 5.74
C LEU A 57 -4.38 1.63 6.60
N THR A 58 -3.22 2.13 7.03
CA THR A 58 -3.13 3.37 7.83
C THR A 58 -3.56 4.59 7.03
N VAL A 59 -3.16 4.68 5.75
CA VAL A 59 -3.53 5.81 4.88
C VAL A 59 -4.98 5.71 4.39
N ARG A 60 -5.49 4.51 4.12
CA ARG A 60 -6.89 4.30 3.72
C ARG A 60 -7.88 4.48 4.87
N TRP A 61 -7.39 4.40 6.11
CA TRP A 61 -8.20 4.66 7.30
C TRP A 61 -8.37 6.16 7.50
N ASP A 62 -9.43 6.71 6.93
CA ASP A 62 -9.96 8.00 7.33
C ASP A 62 -10.90 7.75 8.53
N PRO A 63 -10.48 8.02 9.79
CA PRO A 63 -11.40 7.86 10.90
C PRO A 63 -12.58 8.80 10.65
N PRO A 64 -13.84 8.36 10.82
CA PRO A 64 -14.98 9.25 10.61
C PRO A 64 -14.74 10.51 11.43
N THR A 65 -14.47 11.62 10.73
CA THR A 65 -14.47 12.93 11.38
C THR A 65 -15.85 13.04 11.97
N LYS A 66 -15.91 13.18 13.29
CA LYS A 66 -17.15 13.55 13.95
C LYS A 66 -17.50 14.94 13.41
N ASP A 67 -18.27 14.96 12.34
CA ASP A 67 -19.21 16.02 12.06
C ASP A 67 -20.24 15.95 13.19
N THR A 68 -19.82 16.42 14.37
CA THR A 68 -20.75 17.01 15.33
C THR A 68 -20.99 18.42 14.82
N ASP A 69 -21.71 18.47 13.70
CA ASP A 69 -22.49 19.61 13.27
C ASP A 69 -23.64 19.72 14.29
N GLY A 70 -23.33 20.40 15.39
CA GLY A 70 -24.26 20.79 16.43
C GLY A 70 -24.20 22.31 16.52
N GLY A 71 -24.49 22.99 15.41
CA GLY A 71 -24.79 24.40 15.43
C GLY A 71 -25.98 24.64 16.36
N THR A 72 -25.71 25.16 17.55
CA THR A 72 -26.70 25.94 18.30
C THR A 72 -26.38 27.40 18.04
N THR A 73 -27.12 27.97 17.10
CA THR A 73 -27.41 29.41 17.13
C THR A 73 -28.30 29.60 18.36
N ASP A 74 -27.86 30.42 19.32
CA ASP A 74 -28.77 31.02 20.27
C ASP A 74 -28.62 32.54 20.18
N GLU A 75 -29.78 33.18 20.04
CA GLU A 75 -30.07 34.60 19.94
C GLU A 75 -29.66 35.43 21.17
#